data_AF-A0A8T2SGJ5-F1
#
_entry.id   AF-A0A8T2SGJ5-F1
#
_cell.length_a   1.000
_cell.length_b   1.000
_cell.length_c   1.000
_cell.angle_alpha   90.00
_cell.angle_beta   90.00
_cell.angle_gamma   90.00
#
_symmetry.space_group_name_H-M   'P 1'
#
loop_
_entity.id
_entity.type
_entity.pdbx_description
1 polymer ?
#
loop_
_entity_poly.entity_id
_entity_poly.type
_entity_poly.pdbx_seq_one_letter_code
_entity_poly.pdbx_strand_id
1 'polypeptide(L)'
;MVQFYDAGSKILWSAVTEEREQAKKDFVEVLETLDGAFRSVSKGGMYFGGNDIGFVDVALASFLCHFKCYEAFGEFKIWESSECPCLSKWAENVLEHSSVKEALAIADPEKLVEAFQLYKKNLDAGSKLEP
;
A
#
# COMPACT_ATOMS: atom_id res chain seq x y z
N MET A 1 10.36 1.07 -4.90
CA MET A 1 9.82 2.02 -3.90
C MET A 1 9.26 3.31 -4.51
N VAL A 2 9.97 4.02 -5.40
CA VAL A 2 9.42 5.25 -6.03
C VAL A 2 8.14 4.96 -6.84
N GLN A 3 8.15 3.95 -7.71
CA GLN A 3 6.98 3.56 -8.50
C GLN A 3 5.80 3.11 -7.62
N PHE A 4 6.08 2.39 -6.53
CA PHE A 4 5.08 1.99 -5.54
C PHE A 4 4.37 3.22 -4.94
N TYR A 5 5.16 4.19 -4.49
CA TYR A 5 4.63 5.43 -3.94
C TYR A 5 3.84 6.24 -4.96
N ASP A 6 4.35 6.38 -6.19
CA ASP A 6 3.70 7.13 -7.26
C ASP A 6 2.34 6.52 -7.63
N ALA A 7 2.29 5.21 -7.90
CA ALA A 7 1.05 4.51 -8.22
C ALA A 7 0.05 4.56 -7.06
N GLY A 8 0.48 4.29 -5.82
CA GLY A 8 -0.37 4.37 -4.64
C GLY A 8 -0.92 5.78 -4.39
N SER A 9 -0.10 6.81 -4.59
CA SER A 9 -0.51 8.21 -4.45
C SER A 9 -1.54 8.61 -5.51
N LYS A 10 -1.37 8.17 -6.76
CA LYS A 10 -2.35 8.42 -7.83
C LYS A 10 -3.69 7.73 -7.56
N ILE A 11 -3.70 6.53 -6.96
CA ILE A 11 -4.93 5.85 -6.53
C ILE A 11 -5.71 6.71 -5.52
N LEU A 12 -5.01 7.31 -4.54
CA LEU A 12 -5.65 8.12 -3.50
C LEU A 12 -6.11 9.50 -4.04
N TRP A 13 -5.24 10.15 -4.82
CA TRP A 13 -5.34 11.59 -5.04
C TRP A 13 -5.85 12.01 -6.40
N SER A 14 -5.78 11.17 -7.44
CA SER A 14 -6.24 11.61 -8.76
C SER A 14 -7.75 11.95 -8.73
N ALA A 15 -8.08 13.05 -9.39
CA ALA A 15 -9.45 13.47 -9.67
C ALA A 15 -9.95 12.92 -11.02
N VAL A 16 -9.05 12.36 -11.83
CA VAL A 16 -9.35 11.82 -13.16
C VAL A 16 -9.52 10.31 -13.06
N THR A 17 -10.69 9.81 -13.43
CA THR A 17 -11.02 8.39 -13.31
C THR A 17 -10.06 7.53 -14.13
N GLU A 18 -9.72 7.92 -15.35
CA GLU A 18 -8.82 7.19 -16.23
C GLU A 18 -7.40 7.07 -15.64
N GLU A 19 -6.88 8.14 -15.04
CA GLU A 19 -5.57 8.12 -14.37
C GLU A 19 -5.57 7.20 -13.16
N ARG A 20 -6.67 7.19 -12.38
CA ARG A 20 -6.85 6.30 -11.24
C ARG A 20 -6.93 4.84 -11.68
N GLU A 21 -7.64 4.54 -12.77
CA GLU A 21 -7.72 3.19 -13.34
C GLU A 21 -6.36 2.73 -13.90
N GLN A 22 -5.58 3.62 -14.50
CA GLN A 22 -4.22 3.29 -14.91
C GLN A 22 -3.32 3.05 -13.70
N ALA A 23 -3.39 3.90 -12.68
CA ALA A 23 -2.61 3.75 -11.46
C ALA A 23 -2.88 2.44 -10.72
N LYS A 24 -4.12 1.92 -10.78
CA LYS A 24 -4.45 0.58 -10.25
C LYS A 24 -3.66 -0.51 -10.97
N LYS A 25 -3.62 -0.48 -12.31
CA LYS A 25 -2.86 -1.46 -13.11
C LYS A 25 -1.36 -1.36 -12.81
N ASP A 26 -0.83 -0.14 -12.79
CA ASP A 26 0.57 0.11 -12.48
C ASP A 26 0.92 -0.37 -11.06
N PHE A 27 0.01 -0.18 -10.09
CA PHE A 27 0.21 -0.63 -8.72
C PHE A 27 0.26 -2.16 -8.63
N VAL A 28 -0.62 -2.87 -9.34
CA VAL A 28 -0.59 -4.35 -9.40
C VAL A 28 0.73 -4.83 -10.03
N GLU A 29 1.18 -4.26 -11.14
CA GLU A 29 2.46 -4.61 -11.76
C GLU A 29 3.66 -4.38 -10.81
N VAL A 30 3.61 -3.30 -10.02
CA VAL A 30 4.61 -3.05 -8.98
C VAL A 30 4.56 -4.12 -7.87
N LEU A 31 3.36 -4.55 -7.44
CA LEU A 31 3.23 -5.62 -6.46
C LEU A 31 3.79 -6.95 -6.99
N GLU A 32 3.52 -7.30 -8.25
CA GLU A 32 4.06 -8.49 -8.90
C GLU A 32 5.60 -8.44 -8.98
N THR A 33 6.14 -7.27 -9.32
CA THR A 33 7.59 -7.03 -9.33
C THR A 33 8.19 -7.21 -7.93
N LEU A 34 7.52 -6.71 -6.89
CA LEU A 34 7.94 -6.88 -5.49
C LEU A 34 7.84 -8.33 -5.03
N ASP A 35 6.82 -9.07 -5.44
CA ASP A 35 6.66 -10.49 -5.16
C ASP A 35 7.80 -11.32 -5.77
N GLY A 36 8.15 -11.04 -7.04
CA GLY A 36 9.29 -11.64 -7.71
C GLY A 36 10.62 -11.29 -7.04
N ALA A 37 10.81 -10.02 -6.67
CA ALA A 37 11.99 -9.57 -5.94
C ALA A 37 12.11 -10.28 -4.59
N PHE A 38 11.00 -10.39 -3.84
CA PHE A 38 10.95 -11.08 -2.56
C PHE A 38 11.48 -12.52 -2.69
N ARG A 39 10.97 -13.29 -3.66
CA ARG A 39 11.42 -14.68 -3.90
C ARG A 39 12.91 -14.76 -4.16
N SER A 40 13.47 -13.80 -4.90
CA SER A 40 14.90 -13.78 -5.25
C SER A 40 15.80 -13.40 -4.08
N VAL A 41 15.38 -12.46 -3.23
CA VAL A 41 16.26 -11.85 -2.21
C VAL A 41 16.10 -12.45 -0.82
N SER A 42 14.90 -12.97 -0.48
CA SER A 42 14.62 -13.55 0.84
C SER A 42 15.37 -14.85 1.08
N LYS A 43 15.78 -15.56 0.01
CA LYS A 43 16.45 -16.87 0.07
C LYS A 43 15.67 -17.90 0.92
N GLY A 44 14.34 -17.84 0.87
CA GLY A 44 13.44 -18.69 1.66
C GLY A 44 13.13 -18.17 3.07
N GLY A 45 13.65 -17.00 3.42
CA GLY A 45 13.31 -16.31 4.66
C GLY A 45 11.93 -15.66 4.65
N MET A 46 11.50 -15.21 5.83
CA MET A 46 10.18 -14.60 6.07
C MET A 46 10.08 -13.15 5.58
N TYR A 47 11.23 -12.49 5.36
CA TYR A 47 11.38 -11.07 5.11
C TYR A 47 12.25 -10.83 3.86
N PHE A 48 12.20 -9.63 3.29
CA PHE A 48 13.15 -9.21 2.25
C PHE A 48 14.60 -9.26 2.76
N GLY A 49 14.81 -9.00 4.06
CA GLY A 49 16.09 -9.22 4.76
C GLY A 49 16.47 -10.68 4.99
N GLY A 50 15.65 -11.64 4.54
CA GLY A 50 15.82 -13.06 4.77
C GLY A 50 15.13 -13.51 6.06
N ASN A 51 15.91 -13.95 7.05
CA ASN A 51 15.36 -14.47 8.30
C ASN A 51 14.96 -13.38 9.30
N ASP A 52 15.39 -12.14 9.07
CA ASP A 52 15.10 -11.00 9.94
C ASP A 52 14.69 -9.77 9.10
N ILE A 53 14.05 -8.81 9.74
CA ILE A 53 13.58 -7.56 9.11
C ILE A 53 14.78 -6.78 8.56
N GLY A 54 14.74 -6.49 7.26
CA GLY A 54 15.71 -5.66 6.56
C GLY A 54 15.16 -4.27 6.21
N PHE A 55 15.98 -3.49 5.51
CA PHE A 55 15.63 -2.13 5.09
C PHE A 55 14.34 -2.08 4.24
N VAL A 56 14.21 -2.99 3.29
CA VAL A 56 13.04 -3.04 2.39
C VAL A 56 11.77 -3.39 3.19
N ASP A 57 11.88 -4.28 4.16
CA ASP A 57 10.76 -4.64 5.04
C ASP A 57 10.24 -3.43 5.79
N VAL A 58 11.14 -2.65 6.42
CA VAL A 58 10.77 -1.42 7.14
C VAL A 58 10.14 -0.39 6.19
N ALA A 59 10.76 -0.17 5.03
CA ALA A 59 10.30 0.80 4.04
C ALA A 59 8.94 0.43 3.44
N LEU A 60 8.62 -0.85 3.30
CA LEU A 60 7.34 -1.31 2.76
C LEU A 60 6.28 -1.44 3.85
N ALA A 61 6.67 -1.82 5.07
CA ALA A 61 5.78 -1.93 6.24
C ALA A 61 5.07 -0.61 6.56
N SER A 62 5.72 0.53 6.37
CA SER A 62 5.11 1.86 6.57
C SER A 62 3.89 2.11 5.67
N PHE A 63 3.79 1.39 4.55
CA PHE A 63 2.64 1.49 3.67
C PHE A 63 1.49 0.56 4.04
N LEU A 64 1.69 -0.47 4.88
CA LEU A 64 0.64 -1.47 5.18
C LEU A 64 -0.62 -0.84 5.79
N CYS A 65 -0.51 0.21 6.60
CA CYS A 65 -1.67 0.93 7.12
C CYS A 65 -2.49 1.65 6.03
N HIS A 66 -1.86 1.99 4.90
CA HIS A 66 -2.51 2.64 3.76
C HIS A 66 -3.18 1.65 2.80
N PHE A 67 -2.96 0.34 2.94
CA PHE A 67 -3.49 -0.63 1.97
C PHE A 67 -5.01 -0.63 1.95
N LYS A 68 -5.68 -0.49 3.11
CA LYS A 68 -7.14 -0.29 3.13
C LYS A 68 -7.58 0.97 2.40
N CYS A 69 -6.77 2.02 2.41
CA CYS A 69 -7.06 3.23 1.65
C CYS A 69 -6.92 2.97 0.15
N TYR A 70 -5.86 2.29 -0.29
CA TYR A 70 -5.74 1.91 -1.70
C TYR A 70 -6.90 1.02 -2.17
N GLU A 71 -7.31 0.04 -1.38
CA GLU A 71 -8.46 -0.81 -1.68
C GLU A 71 -9.78 -0.01 -1.75
N ALA A 72 -10.01 0.88 -0.78
CA ALA A 72 -11.24 1.68 -0.71
C ALA A 72 -11.35 2.70 -1.86
N PHE A 73 -10.24 3.37 -2.21
CA PHE A 73 -10.23 4.42 -3.24
C PHE A 73 -10.03 3.88 -4.64
N GLY A 74 -9.33 2.75 -4.78
CA GLY A 74 -9.13 2.05 -6.04
C GLY A 74 -10.20 1.01 -6.35
N GLU A 75 -11.08 0.67 -5.40
CA GLU A 75 -12.15 -0.31 -5.60
C GLU A 75 -11.61 -1.68 -6.07
N PHE A 76 -10.51 -2.13 -5.45
CA PHE A 76 -9.88 -3.43 -5.71
C PHE A 76 -9.37 -4.05 -4.39
N LYS A 77 -8.93 -5.30 -4.45
CA LYS A 77 -8.40 -6.04 -3.30
C LYS A 77 -6.94 -6.41 -3.53
N ILE A 78 -6.06 -5.93 -2.66
CA ILE A 78 -4.61 -6.11 -2.80
C ILE A 78 -4.22 -7.54 -2.43
N TRP A 79 -4.77 -8.07 -1.33
CA TRP A 79 -4.37 -9.37 -0.79
C TRP A 79 -5.22 -10.55 -1.28
N GLU A 80 -6.32 -10.28 -1.99
CA GLU A 80 -7.14 -11.32 -2.62
C GLU A 80 -6.64 -11.67 -4.04
N SER A 81 -5.72 -10.88 -4.61
CA SER A 81 -5.08 -11.25 -5.88
C SER A 81 -4.15 -12.44 -5.68
N SER A 82 -4.42 -13.53 -6.41
CA SER A 82 -3.56 -14.71 -6.47
C SER A 82 -2.19 -14.43 -7.11
N GLU A 83 -1.98 -13.22 -7.65
CA GLU A 83 -0.79 -12.84 -8.40
C GLU A 83 0.42 -12.61 -7.49
N CYS A 84 0.22 -12.26 -6.22
CA CYS A 84 1.28 -11.88 -5.28
C CYS A 84 1.32 -12.74 -3.98
N PRO A 85 1.42 -14.08 -4.07
CA PRO A 85 1.28 -14.96 -2.92
C PRO A 85 2.42 -14.85 -1.89
N CYS A 86 3.65 -14.57 -2.34
CA CYS A 86 4.79 -14.42 -1.43
C CYS A 86 4.75 -13.09 -0.69
N LEU A 87 4.35 -12.02 -1.37
CA LEU A 87 4.19 -10.71 -0.79
C LEU A 87 3.01 -10.67 0.20
N SER A 88 1.92 -11.37 -0.10
CA SER A 88 0.82 -11.57 0.85
C SER A 88 1.32 -12.27 2.12
N LYS A 89 2.09 -13.35 1.97
CA LYS A 89 2.66 -14.05 3.13
C LYS A 89 3.66 -13.20 3.92
N TRP A 90 4.46 -12.41 3.20
CA TRP A 90 5.37 -11.44 3.81
C TRP A 90 4.61 -10.41 4.66
N ALA A 91 3.50 -9.87 4.17
CA ALA A 91 2.70 -8.90 4.90
C ALA A 91 2.11 -9.50 6.19
N GLU A 92 1.63 -10.75 6.16
CA GLU A 92 1.23 -11.46 7.37
C GLU A 92 2.38 -11.56 8.38
N ASN A 93 3.57 -11.97 7.95
CA ASN A 93 4.73 -12.12 8.83
C ASN A 93 5.14 -10.77 9.44
N VAL A 94 5.16 -9.71 8.64
CA VAL A 94 5.49 -8.35 9.08
C VAL A 94 4.45 -7.82 10.06
N LEU A 95 3.16 -8.02 9.80
CA LEU A 95 2.08 -7.64 10.71
C LEU A 95 2.11 -8.43 12.02
N GLU A 96 2.69 -9.63 12.03
CA GLU A 96 2.85 -10.44 13.24
C GLU A 96 4.10 -10.08 14.06
N HIS A 97 5.06 -9.37 13.48
CA HIS A 97 6.29 -8.97 14.15
C HIS A 97 6.03 -7.94 15.26
N SER A 98 6.57 -8.19 16.46
CA SER A 98 6.26 -7.41 17.68
C SER A 98 6.48 -5.90 17.53
N SER A 99 7.63 -5.48 17.01
CA SER A 99 7.95 -4.05 16.81
C SER A 99 7.04 -3.38 15.78
N VAL A 100 6.57 -4.13 14.79
CA VAL A 100 5.69 -3.61 13.73
C VAL A 100 4.26 -3.51 14.25
N LYS A 101 3.78 -4.51 15.00
CA LYS A 101 2.48 -4.47 15.70
C LYS A 101 2.37 -3.23 16.56
N GLU A 102 3.39 -2.95 17.37
CA GLU A 102 3.42 -1.77 18.23
C GLU A 102 3.40 -0.48 17.42
N ALA A 103 4.21 -0.39 16.35
CA ALA A 103 4.27 0.78 15.48
C ALA A 103 3.01 1.00 14.63
N LEU A 104 2.27 -0.06 14.28
CA LEU A 104 1.02 0.05 13.52
C LEU A 104 -0.21 0.20 14.42
N ALA A 105 -0.13 -0.15 15.70
CA ALA A 105 -1.25 0.02 16.64
C ALA A 105 -1.71 1.48 16.79
N ILE A 106 -0.86 2.45 16.44
CA ILE A 106 -1.22 3.88 16.41
C ILE A 106 -2.02 4.28 15.15
N ALA A 107 -2.05 3.43 14.12
CA ALA A 107 -2.67 3.70 12.84
C ALA A 107 -3.89 2.79 12.64
N ASP A 108 -5.07 3.34 12.91
CA ASP A 108 -6.36 2.69 12.65
C ASP A 108 -6.70 2.84 11.15
N PRO A 109 -6.70 1.73 10.37
CA PRO A 109 -6.89 1.80 8.93
C PRO A 109 -8.24 2.42 8.52
N GLU A 110 -9.30 2.18 9.28
CA GLU A 110 -10.63 2.74 9.06
C GLU A 110 -10.62 4.26 9.26
N LYS A 111 -9.99 4.74 10.34
CA LYS A 111 -9.82 6.18 10.57
C LYS A 111 -8.95 6.85 9.51
N LEU A 112 -7.94 6.15 8.98
CA LEU A 112 -7.15 6.64 7.86
C LEU A 112 -8.02 6.83 6.61
N VAL A 113 -8.87 5.84 6.27
CA VAL A 113 -9.82 5.94 5.16
C VAL A 113 -10.74 7.15 5.34
N GLU A 114 -11.34 7.31 6.53
CA GLU A 114 -12.19 8.46 6.86
C GLU A 114 -11.46 9.80 6.72
N ALA A 115 -10.22 9.89 7.21
CA ALA A 115 -9.39 11.09 7.11
C ALA A 115 -9.08 11.44 5.65
N PHE A 116 -8.73 10.46 4.82
CA PHE A 116 -8.49 10.68 3.39
C PHE A 116 -9.76 11.10 2.65
N GLN A 117 -10.92 10.53 2.99
CA GLN A 117 -12.21 10.89 2.40
C GLN A 117 -12.58 12.34 2.73
N LEU A 118 -12.41 12.73 4.00
CA LEU A 118 -12.66 14.11 4.45
C LEU A 118 -11.72 15.09 3.74
N TYR A 119 -10.43 14.76 3.65
CA TYR A 119 -9.45 15.61 2.98
C TYR A 119 -9.77 15.79 1.49
N LYS A 120 -10.12 14.71 0.78
CA LYS A 120 -10.53 14.79 -0.64
C LYS A 120 -11.78 15.67 -0.82
N LYS A 121 -12.80 15.48 0.03
CA LYS A 121 -14.01 16.32 0.01
C LYS A 121 -13.69 17.81 0.23
N ASN A 122 -12.76 18.12 1.13
CA ASN A 122 -12.37 19.50 1.42
C ASN A 122 -11.58 20.12 0.26
N LEU A 123 -10.72 19.35 -0.43
CA LEU A 123 -10.05 19.82 -1.66
C LEU A 123 -11.06 20.13 -2.77
N ASP A 124 -12.05 19.26 -2.98
CA ASP A 124 -13.09 19.45 -3.98
C ASP A 124 -14.05 20.61 -3.66
N ALA A 125 -14.21 20.93 -2.37
CA ALA A 125 -14.98 22.09 -1.91
C ALA A 125 -14.18 23.40 -2.05
N GLY A 126 -12.88 23.37 -1.75
CA GLY A 126 -11.98 24.52 -1.89
C GLY A 126 -11.78 24.93 -3.35
N SER A 127 -11.66 23.96 -4.28
CA SER A 127 -11.53 24.23 -5.72
C SER A 127 -12.80 24.82 -6.35
N LYS A 128 -13.97 24.67 -5.71
CA LYS A 128 -15.24 25.29 -6.14
C LYS A 128 -15.44 26.71 -5.61
N LEU A 129 -14.57 27.19 -4.73
CA LEU A 129 -14.65 28.51 -4.08
C LEU A 129 -13.66 29.53 -4.65
N GLU A 130 -12.76 29.14 -5.56
CA GLU A 130 -11.94 30.09 -6.32
C GLU A 130 -12.75 30.64 -7.51
N PRO A 131 -12.93 31.98 -7.62
CA PRO A 131 -13.75 32.62 -8.64
C PRO A 131 -13.11 32.66 -10.04
#